data_AF-A0A7C5U903-F1
#
_entry.id   AF-A0A7C5U903-F1
#
_cell.length_a   1.000
_cell.length_b   1.000
_cell.length_c   1.000
_cell.angle_alpha   90.00
_cell.angle_beta   90.00
_cell.angle_gamma   90.00
#
_symmetry.space_group_name_H-M   'P 1'
#
loop_
_entity.id
_entity.type
_entity.pdbx_description
1 polymer ?
#
loop_
_entity_poly.entity_id
_entity_poly.type
_entity_poly.pdbx_seq_one_letter_code
_entity_poly.pdbx_strand_id
1 'polypeptide(L)' 'MLVLAGLGISDEKGITLEELEEARSSDLVFLELYTSIWHGSIENLERIVGKEIQILKRKDLEEEVHK' A
#
# COMPACT_ATOMS: atom_id res chain seq x y z
N MET A 1 3.65 10.76 -10.43
CA MET A 1 2.52 9.97 -10.97
C MET A 1 1.81 9.32 -9.81
N LEU A 2 0.49 9.19 -9.84
CA LEU A 2 -0.26 8.47 -8.81
C LEU A 2 -0.71 7.12 -9.38
N VAL A 3 -0.42 6.04 -8.66
CA VAL A 3 -0.88 4.69 -8.97
C VAL A 3 -1.75 4.21 -7.81
N LEU A 4 -2.94 3.70 -8.12
CA LEU A 4 -3.80 3.02 -7.16
C LEU A 4 -3.69 1.51 -7.42
N ALA A 5 -3.12 0.79 -6.46
CA ALA A 5 -2.86 -0.64 -6.54
C ALA A 5 -3.69 -1.38 -5.49
N GLY A 6 -4.20 -2.56 -5.85
CA GLY A 6 -4.86 -3.48 -4.93
C GLY A 6 -3.86 -4.46 -4.30
N LEU A 7 -4.07 -4.84 -3.05
CA LEU A 7 -3.26 -5.89 -2.40
C LEU A 7 -3.81 -7.31 -2.61
N GLY A 8 -4.94 -7.43 -3.32
CA GLY A 8 -5.70 -8.68 -3.37
C GLY A 8 -6.48 -8.96 -2.09
N ILE A 9 -6.92 -10.21 -1.90
CA ILE A 9 -7.87 -10.61 -0.84
C ILE A 9 -7.15 -11.20 0.39
N SER A 10 -6.01 -11.88 0.19
CA SER A 10 -5.36 -12.67 1.23
C SER A 10 -4.29 -11.90 1.99
N ASP A 11 -3.05 -12.03 1.54
CA ASP A 11 -1.82 -11.58 2.18
C ASP A 11 -0.97 -10.79 1.18
N GLU A 12 0.29 -10.50 1.51
CA GLU A 12 1.20 -9.76 0.64
C GLU A 12 1.49 -10.42 -0.70
N LYS A 13 1.15 -11.70 -0.89
CA LYS A 13 1.33 -12.40 -2.18
C LYS A 13 0.14 -12.20 -3.12
N GLY A 14 -0.93 -11.55 -2.65
CA GLY A 14 -2.08 -11.19 -3.47
C GLY A 14 -1.81 -10.04 -4.44
N ILE A 15 -0.76 -9.24 -4.19
CA ILE A 15 -0.32 -8.16 -5.08
C ILE A 15 0.16 -8.74 -6.41
N THR A 16 -0.18 -8.07 -7.52
CA THR A 16 0.29 -8.49 -8.84
C THR A 16 1.75 -8.11 -9.07
N LEU A 17 2.39 -8.72 -10.07
CA LEU A 17 3.76 -8.36 -10.45
C LEU A 17 3.87 -6.91 -10.94
N GLU A 18 2.86 -6.43 -11.66
CA GLU A 18 2.82 -5.05 -12.18
C GLU A 18 2.75 -4.03 -11.03
N GLU A 19 1.85 -4.23 -10.06
CA GLU A 19 1.76 -3.36 -8.88
C GLU A 19 3.03 -3.39 -8.02
N LEU A 20 3.69 -4.55 -7.93
CA LEU A 20 4.96 -4.70 -7.23
C LEU A 20 6.09 -3.94 -7.94
N GLU A 21 6.13 -3.95 -9.27
CA GLU A 21 7.08 -3.17 -10.07
C GLU A 21 6.84 -1.66 -9.94
N GLU A 22 5.58 -1.23 -9.96
CA GLU A 22 5.20 0.17 -9.72
C GLU A 22 5.64 0.63 -8.32
N ALA A 23 5.35 -0.14 -7.27
CA ALA A 23 5.77 0.18 -5.90
C ALA A 23 7.32 0.20 -5.76
N ARG A 24 8.02 -0.71 -6.43
CA ARG A 24 9.50 -0.74 -6.46
C ARG A 24 10.11 0.44 -7.19
N SER A 25 9.42 1.05 -8.14
CA SER A 25 9.92 2.20 -8.89
C SER A 25 9.50 3.56 -8.34
N SER A 26 8.47 3.63 -7.49
CA SER A 26 7.93 4.89 -6.97
C SER A 26 8.84 5.63 -5.97
N ASP A 27 8.70 6.93 -5.81
CA ASP A 27 9.45 7.66 -4.78
C ASP A 27 8.92 7.37 -3.36
N LEU A 28 7.61 7.15 -3.24
CA LEU A 28 6.90 6.92 -1.99
C LEU A 28 5.89 5.78 -2.18
N VAL A 29 5.66 5.00 -1.12
CA VAL A 29 4.65 3.94 -1.07
C VAL A 29 3.78 4.14 0.15
N PHE A 30 2.47 4.15 -0.05
CA PHE A 30 1.47 4.32 1.00
C PHE A 30 0.55 3.10 1.05
N LEU A 31 0.00 2.83 2.23
CA LEU A 31 -0.98 1.76 2.43
C LEU A 31 -2.10 2.24 3.35
N GLU A 32 -3.34 1.97 2.97
CA GLU A 32 -4.51 2.09 3.84
C GLU A 32 -5.13 0.72 4.08
N LEU A 33 -5.65 0.50 5.29
CA LEU A 33 -6.29 -0.75 5.71
C LEU A 33 -7.67 -0.50 6.36
N TYR A 34 -8.29 0.65 6.10
CA TYR A 34 -9.58 1.02 6.71
C TYR A 34 -10.76 0.70 5.80
N THR A 35 -10.55 0.53 4.50
CA THR A 35 -11.60 0.20 3.54
C THR A 35 -11.90 -1.31 3.50
N SER A 36 -10.89 -2.14 3.78
CA SER A 36 -11.00 -3.60 3.79
C SER A 36 -10.11 -4.23 4.85
N ILE A 37 -10.55 -5.39 5.34
CA ILE A 37 -9.68 -6.28 6.12
C ILE A 37 -8.71 -6.94 5.13
N TRP A 38 -7.43 -6.93 5.48
CA TRP A 38 -6.35 -7.64 4.78
C TRP A 38 -5.57 -8.45 5.81
N HIS A 39 -5.21 -9.68 5.47
CA HIS A 39 -4.67 -10.66 6.41
C HIS A 39 -3.15 -10.83 6.33
N GLY A 40 -2.48 -9.97 5.56
CA GLY A 40 -1.02 -9.98 5.41
C GLY A 40 -0.28 -9.28 6.55
N SER A 41 1.04 -9.21 6.39
CA SER A 41 1.95 -8.46 7.27
C SER A 41 2.54 -7.28 6.52
N ILE A 42 2.52 -6.11 7.15
CA ILE A 42 3.15 -4.90 6.61
C ILE A 42 4.64 -5.16 6.44
N GLU A 43 5.29 -5.81 7.42
CA GLU A 43 6.72 -6.13 7.38
C GLU A 43 7.07 -7.07 6.21
N ASN A 44 6.19 -8.02 5.88
CA ASN A 44 6.37 -8.89 4.73
C ASN A 44 6.17 -8.13 3.41
N LEU A 45 5.16 -7.25 3.34
CA LEU A 45 4.90 -6.41 2.18
C LEU A 45 6.08 -5.47 1.90
N GLU A 46 6.58 -4.78 2.92
CA GLU A 46 7.80 -3.96 2.85
C GLU A 46 9.00 -4.77 2.36
N ARG A 47 9.15 -6.03 2.81
CA ARG A 47 10.24 -6.91 2.37
C ARG A 47 10.15 -7.27 0.90
N ILE A 48 8.95 -7.55 0.36
CA ILE A 48 8.80 -7.90 -1.06
C ILE A 48 8.86 -6.67 -1.98
N VAL A 49 8.35 -5.52 -1.51
CA VAL A 49 8.46 -4.23 -2.20
C VAL A 49 9.90 -3.69 -2.14
N GLY A 50 10.62 -3.97 -1.06
CA GLY A 50 11.98 -3.49 -0.83
C GLY A 50 12.04 -2.01 -0.40
N LYS A 51 10.95 -1.48 0.17
CA LYS A 51 10.83 -0.09 0.63
C LYS A 51 9.96 -0.01 1.89
N GLU A 52 10.15 1.06 2.64
CA GLU A 52 9.25 1.46 3.72
C GLU A 52 7.88 1.83 3.15
N ILE A 53 6.82 1.42 3.85
CA ILE A 53 5.43 1.70 3.47
C ILE A 53 4.80 2.56 4.55
N GLN A 54 4.39 3.77 4.18
CA GLN A 54 3.73 4.67 5.11
C GLN A 54 2.25 4.31 5.24
N ILE A 55 1.82 3.99 6.46
CA ILE A 55 0.42 3.68 6.75
C ILE A 55 -0.40 4.97 6.87
N LEU A 56 -1.43 5.07 6.04
CA LEU A 56 -2.40 6.17 6.06
C LEU A 56 -3.70 5.73 6.74
N LYS A 57 -4.28 6.66 7.49
CA LYS A 57 -5.62 6.53 8.09
C LYS A 57 -6.63 7.23 7.20
N ARG A 58 -7.91 6.93 7.41
CA ARG A 58 -9.03 7.61 6.71
C ARG A 58 -8.88 9.14 6.71
N LYS A 59 -8.56 9.72 7.86
CA LYS A 59 -8.42 11.18 8.00
C LYS A 59 -7.33 11.77 7.10
N ASP A 60 -6.27 11.01 6.81
CA ASP A 60 -5.15 11.45 5.97
C ASP A 60 -5.54 11.50 4.48
N LEU A 61 -6.56 10.73 4.08
CA LEU A 61 -7.03 10.62 2.70
C LEU A 61 -8.36 11.37 2.44
N GLU A 62 -9.26 11.45 3.42
CA GLU A 62 -10.63 11.95 3.23
C GLU A 62 -10.92 13.27 3.97
N GLU A 63 -10.20 13.62 5.04
CA GLU A 63 -10.57 14.75 5.91
C GLU A 63 -9.53 15.88 5.92
N GLU A 64 -8.27 15.58 6.25
CA GLU A 64 -7.20 16.56 6.46
C GLU A 64 -6.43 16.90 5.17
N VAL A 65 -7.12 16.97 4.03
CA VAL A 65 -6.53 17.20 2.69
C VAL A 65 -5.96 18.63 2.50
N HIS A 66 -6.19 19.53 3.46
CA HIS A 66 -5.89 20.96 3.36
C HIS A 66 -5.02 21.54 4.49
N LYS A 67 -4.29 20.71 5.23
CA LYS A 67 -3.29 21.22 6.18
C LYS A 67 -1.90 21.28 5.58
#